data_AF-A0A0E0L1V3-F1
#
_entry.id   AF-A0A0E0L1V3-F1
#
_cell.length_a   1.000
_cell.length_b   1.000
_cell.length_c   1.000
_cell.angle_alpha   90.00
_cell.angle_beta   90.00
_cell.angle_gamma   90.00
#
_symmetry.space_group_name_H-M   'P 1'
#
loop_
_entity.id
_entity.type
_entity.pdbx_description
1 polymer ?
#
loop_
_entity_poly.entity_id
_entity_poly.type
_entity_poly.pdbx_seq_one_letter_code
_entity_poly.pdbx_strand_id
1 'polypeptide(L)'
;MAAVRAAASSSCCSRSRPRSSAGRVTALPADGRGDGASTAASYKELGLYSLKKRIEDAVVRVETTASSALEMEEARRIRQEEVLRGRNLWDNPAKSHETLSALADAIRVVDHLKDLRYKAEEAKLISQLSEMDVINVELFKQAYKTSVDASEFLDRYQMYKLLKGPYDKEGACIIVTAGSEGVASELWAEKIFCMYSSWARKQGCKDGLVEKIASTSGRVWTAAIEIESEYMFGTLSGEKGTHRMIYPSVNSSGTYELAGNVS
;
A
#
# COMPACT_ATOMS: atom_id res chain seq x y z
N MET A 1 -26.77 -3.59 4.03
CA MET A 1 -25.74 -2.56 4.36
C MET A 1 -24.70 -3.18 5.26
N ALA A 2 -23.45 -2.70 5.28
CA ALA A 2 -22.43 -3.14 6.24
C ALA A 2 -21.79 -1.93 6.91
N ALA A 3 -21.64 -1.96 8.24
CA ALA A 3 -20.96 -0.92 9.00
C ALA A 3 -19.50 -1.33 9.23
N VAL A 4 -18.57 -0.43 8.89
CA VAL A 4 -17.14 -0.59 9.14
C VAL A 4 -16.71 0.36 10.26
N ARG A 5 -16.10 -0.19 11.31
CA ARG A 5 -15.46 0.58 12.38
C ARG A 5 -13.96 0.30 12.37
N ALA A 6 -13.16 1.33 12.65
CA ALA A 6 -11.72 1.23 12.85
C ALA A 6 -11.36 1.63 14.28
N ALA A 7 -10.48 0.87 14.94
CA ALA A 7 -9.89 1.18 16.25
C ALA A 7 -8.36 0.99 16.22
N ALA A 8 -7.61 1.61 17.13
CA ALA A 8 -6.14 1.47 17.19
C ALA A 8 -5.73 0.16 17.90
N SER A 9 -4.69 -0.53 17.41
CA SER A 9 -4.13 -1.74 18.05
C SER A 9 -2.65 -1.62 18.44
N SER A 10 -2.30 -2.14 19.62
CA SER A 10 -0.94 -2.16 20.18
C SER A 10 -0.53 -3.58 20.58
N SER A 11 0.10 -4.32 19.65
CA SER A 11 0.63 -5.66 19.93
C SER A 11 1.93 -5.91 19.15
N CYS A 12 2.83 -6.69 19.76
CA CYS A 12 4.28 -6.70 19.54
C CYS A 12 4.76 -7.91 18.71
N CYS A 13 5.40 -7.63 17.57
CA CYS A 13 6.49 -8.35 16.85
C CYS A 13 6.60 -9.89 16.82
N SER A 14 6.81 -10.43 15.59
CA SER A 14 7.82 -11.49 15.29
C SER A 14 7.92 -11.79 13.78
N ARG A 15 8.99 -11.39 13.11
CA ARG A 15 9.18 -11.47 11.65
C ARG A 15 9.33 -12.92 11.14
N SER A 16 8.66 -13.28 10.05
CA SER A 16 9.03 -14.42 9.18
C SER A 16 8.88 -14.08 7.69
N ARG A 17 9.87 -14.50 6.89
CA ARG A 17 10.07 -14.18 5.45
C ARG A 17 8.94 -14.70 4.55
N PRO A 18 8.53 -13.99 3.47
CA PRO A 18 7.65 -14.57 2.45
C PRO A 18 8.45 -15.30 1.34
N ARG A 19 7.90 -16.44 0.90
CA ARG A 19 8.34 -17.25 -0.24
C ARG A 19 7.86 -16.65 -1.57
N SER A 20 8.64 -16.86 -2.62
CA SER A 20 8.40 -16.46 -4.00
C SER A 20 7.14 -17.12 -4.61
N SER A 21 6.27 -16.32 -5.21
CA SER A 21 5.17 -16.81 -6.06
C SER A 21 5.52 -16.70 -7.55
N ALA A 22 5.35 -17.82 -8.25
CA ALA A 22 5.57 -18.00 -9.68
C ALA A 22 4.67 -17.11 -10.55
N GLY A 23 5.22 -16.71 -11.70
CA GLY A 23 4.61 -15.81 -12.67
C GLY A 23 3.39 -16.42 -13.39
N ARG A 24 2.45 -15.53 -13.74
CA ARG A 24 1.25 -15.83 -14.50
C ARG A 24 1.54 -15.56 -15.99
N VAL A 25 1.49 -16.61 -16.82
CA VAL A 25 1.59 -16.50 -18.28
C VAL A 25 0.18 -16.25 -18.82
N THR A 26 -0.04 -15.10 -19.45
CA THR A 26 -1.26 -14.80 -20.22
C THR A 26 -1.04 -15.17 -21.69
N ALA A 27 -1.89 -16.04 -22.21
CA ALA A 27 -1.94 -16.43 -23.61
C ALA A 27 -2.47 -15.29 -24.50
N LEU A 28 -1.89 -15.12 -25.69
CA LEU A 28 -2.36 -14.24 -26.75
C LEU A 28 -3.10 -15.06 -27.82
N PRO A 29 -4.13 -14.49 -28.50
CA PRO A 29 -4.83 -15.17 -29.57
C PRO A 29 -4.07 -15.03 -30.90
N ALA A 30 -4.11 -16.10 -31.69
CA ALA A 30 -3.60 -16.16 -33.05
C ALA A 30 -4.68 -15.68 -34.04
N ASP A 31 -4.31 -14.80 -34.99
CA ASP A 31 -4.63 -14.96 -36.42
C ASP A 31 -4.04 -13.86 -37.31
N GLY A 32 -3.24 -14.29 -38.30
CA GLY A 32 -3.44 -13.97 -39.73
C GLY A 32 -3.07 -12.61 -40.35
N ARG A 33 -1.83 -12.55 -40.88
CA ARG A 33 -1.35 -11.82 -42.11
C ARG A 33 -1.10 -10.30 -42.07
N GLY A 34 0.19 -9.94 -42.14
CA GLY A 34 0.74 -8.64 -42.55
C GLY A 34 2.03 -8.30 -41.80
N ASP A 35 3.20 -8.38 -42.46
CA ASP A 35 4.52 -7.86 -42.04
C ASP A 35 4.86 -7.90 -40.54
N GLY A 36 4.73 -9.09 -39.93
CA GLY A 36 4.85 -9.26 -38.48
C GLY A 36 6.20 -8.89 -37.87
N ALA A 37 7.29 -8.77 -38.65
CA ALA A 37 8.61 -8.38 -38.14
C ALA A 37 8.72 -6.86 -37.91
N SER A 38 8.18 -6.05 -38.81
CA SER A 38 8.18 -4.58 -38.73
C SER A 38 7.24 -4.10 -37.63
N THR A 39 6.03 -4.65 -37.59
CA THR A 39 5.02 -4.27 -36.59
C THR A 39 5.41 -4.77 -35.20
N ALA A 40 5.97 -5.99 -35.05
CA ALA A 40 6.45 -6.47 -33.75
C ALA A 40 7.73 -5.76 -33.27
N ALA A 41 8.60 -5.30 -34.17
CA ALA A 41 9.73 -4.43 -33.81
C ALA A 41 9.23 -3.07 -33.34
N SER A 42 8.27 -2.47 -34.05
CA SER A 42 7.61 -1.24 -33.64
C SER A 42 6.90 -1.38 -32.28
N TYR A 43 6.17 -2.47 -32.02
CA TYR A 43 5.55 -2.72 -30.71
C TYR A 43 6.58 -2.99 -29.59
N LYS A 44 7.72 -3.62 -29.90
CA LYS A 44 8.84 -3.78 -28.94
C LYS A 44 9.51 -2.45 -28.62
N GLU A 45 9.74 -1.60 -29.61
CA GLU A 45 10.29 -0.25 -29.46
C GLU A 45 9.33 0.67 -28.70
N LEU A 46 8.03 0.63 -29.02
CA LEU A 46 6.98 1.34 -28.28
C LEU A 46 6.87 0.85 -26.84
N GLY A 47 7.03 -0.46 -26.61
CA GLY A 47 7.11 -1.05 -25.28
C GLY A 47 8.31 -0.54 -24.48
N LEU A 48 9.50 -0.55 -25.08
CA LEU A 48 10.75 -0.04 -24.47
C LEU A 48 10.65 1.45 -24.16
N TYR A 49 10.13 2.26 -25.08
CA TYR A 49 9.93 3.69 -24.86
C TYR A 49 9.00 3.96 -23.67
N SER A 50 7.89 3.23 -23.57
CA SER A 50 6.95 3.39 -22.45
C SER A 50 7.57 3.02 -21.09
N LEU A 51 8.41 1.98 -21.05
CA LEU A 51 9.11 1.56 -19.84
C LEU A 51 10.20 2.56 -19.45
N LYS A 52 10.96 3.05 -20.44
CA LYS A 52 11.98 4.08 -20.27
C LYS A 52 11.39 5.36 -19.69
N LYS A 53 10.30 5.85 -20.30
CA LYS A 53 9.59 7.03 -19.82
C LYS A 53 9.15 6.88 -18.36
N ARG A 54 8.67 5.69 -17.97
CA ARG A 54 8.31 5.43 -16.56
C ARG A 54 9.50 5.48 -15.61
N ILE A 55 10.67 5.00 -16.04
CA ILE A 55 11.90 5.11 -15.26
C ILE A 55 12.30 6.58 -15.12
N GLU A 56 12.30 7.33 -16.21
CA GLU A 56 12.61 8.77 -16.21
C GLU A 56 11.65 9.56 -15.31
N ASP A 57 10.34 9.35 -15.44
CA ASP A 57 9.32 9.99 -14.60
C ASP A 57 9.51 9.64 -13.12
N ALA A 58 9.87 8.39 -12.80
CA ALA A 58 10.17 7.97 -11.43
C ALA A 58 11.45 8.65 -10.90
N VAL A 59 12.51 8.73 -11.70
CA VAL A 59 13.76 9.40 -11.34
C VAL A 59 13.53 10.88 -11.06
N VAL A 60 12.82 11.59 -11.93
CA VAL A 60 12.50 13.01 -11.74
C VAL A 60 11.69 13.22 -10.46
N ARG A 61 10.72 12.34 -10.17
CA ARG A 61 9.95 12.39 -8.92
C ARG A 61 10.83 12.15 -7.70
N VAL A 62 11.76 11.20 -7.74
CA VAL A 62 12.70 10.95 -6.64
C VAL A 62 13.63 12.15 -6.47
N GLU A 63 14.24 12.67 -7.53
CA GLU A 63 15.15 13.81 -7.45
C GLU A 63 14.48 15.05 -6.83
N THR A 64 13.24 15.36 -7.22
CA THR A 64 12.49 16.51 -6.71
C THR A 64 11.93 16.29 -5.29
N THR A 65 11.21 15.19 -5.10
CA THR A 65 10.47 14.92 -3.86
C THR A 65 11.40 14.38 -2.78
N ALA A 66 12.30 13.45 -3.11
CA ALA A 66 13.17 12.86 -2.10
C ALA A 66 14.22 13.86 -1.60
N SER A 67 14.70 14.80 -2.42
CA SER A 67 15.65 15.82 -1.97
C SER A 67 15.01 16.77 -0.95
N SER A 68 13.85 17.32 -1.25
CA SER A 68 13.10 18.17 -0.31
C SER A 68 12.69 17.41 0.95
N ALA A 69 12.25 16.16 0.81
CA ALA A 69 11.93 15.28 1.94
C ALA A 69 13.16 14.98 2.81
N LEU A 70 14.31 14.73 2.19
CA LEU A 70 15.55 14.40 2.88
C LEU A 70 16.03 15.58 3.74
N GLU A 71 16.02 16.80 3.20
CA GLU A 71 16.36 18.01 3.96
C GLU A 71 15.46 18.17 5.20
N MET A 72 14.15 17.96 5.05
CA MET A 72 13.20 18.05 6.16
C MET A 72 13.45 16.98 7.24
N GLU A 73 13.70 15.73 6.83
CA GLU A 73 13.94 14.63 7.78
C GLU A 73 15.32 14.70 8.44
N GLU A 74 16.35 15.19 7.75
CA GLU A 74 17.65 15.44 8.35
C GLU A 74 17.57 16.57 9.40
N ALA A 75 16.86 17.66 9.09
CA ALA A 75 16.58 18.72 10.08
C ALA A 75 15.80 18.18 11.29
N ARG A 76 14.82 17.28 11.06
CA ARG A 76 14.10 16.60 12.15
C ARG A 76 15.04 15.72 12.99
N ARG A 77 15.90 14.93 12.37
CA ARG A 77 16.88 14.08 13.06
C ARG A 77 17.81 14.92 13.95
N ILE A 78 18.38 15.99 13.41
CA ILE A 78 19.29 16.90 14.15
C ILE A 78 18.59 17.49 15.38
N ARG A 79 17.35 17.99 15.22
CA ARG A 79 16.55 18.50 16.36
C ARG A 79 16.36 17.45 17.45
N GLN A 80 16.11 16.19 17.09
CA GLN A 80 15.96 15.12 18.07
C GLN A 80 17.27 14.77 18.77
N GLU A 81 18.40 14.77 18.04
CA GLU A 81 19.73 14.59 18.62
C GLU A 81 20.07 15.71 19.61
N GLU A 82 19.76 16.96 19.29
CA GLU A 82 19.94 18.10 20.21
C GLU A 82 19.13 17.94 21.49
N VAL A 83 17.85 17.53 21.38
CA VAL A 83 16.99 17.27 22.54
C VAL A 83 17.55 16.14 23.42
N LEU A 84 18.16 15.12 22.82
CA LEU A 84 18.80 14.02 23.56
C LEU A 84 20.08 14.49 24.25
N ARG A 85 20.90 15.32 23.60
CA ARG A 85 22.12 15.89 24.22
C ARG A 85 21.82 16.70 25.47
N GLY A 86 20.68 17.38 25.50
CA GLY A 86 20.26 18.22 26.62
C GLY A 86 19.50 17.50 27.75
N ARG A 87 19.27 16.18 27.65
CA ARG A 87 18.47 15.43 28.64
C ARG A 87 19.27 14.33 29.34
N ASN A 88 18.97 14.15 30.62
CA ASN A 88 19.34 12.95 31.36
C ASN A 88 18.31 11.84 31.09
N LEU A 89 18.74 10.79 30.40
CA LEU A 89 17.87 9.67 30.00
C LEU A 89 17.37 8.83 31.19
N TRP A 90 18.01 8.96 32.34
CA TRP A 90 17.75 8.19 33.55
C TRP A 90 16.59 8.75 34.40
N ASP A 91 16.20 10.01 34.21
CA ASP A 91 15.18 10.65 35.04
C ASP A 91 13.76 10.17 34.73
N ASN A 92 13.48 9.81 33.47
CA ASN A 92 12.18 9.29 33.06
C ASN A 92 12.33 8.25 31.93
N PRO A 93 12.31 6.94 32.24
CA PRO A 93 12.54 5.89 31.26
C PRO A 93 11.47 5.86 30.15
N ALA A 94 10.22 6.20 30.46
CA ALA A 94 9.14 6.21 29.47
C ALA A 94 9.35 7.30 28.41
N LYS A 95 9.67 8.53 28.84
CA LYS A 95 9.97 9.64 27.93
C LYS A 95 11.26 9.39 27.13
N SER A 96 12.26 8.79 27.75
CA SER A 96 13.50 8.42 27.08
C SER A 96 13.26 7.39 25.97
N HIS A 97 12.42 6.39 26.22
CA HIS A 97 12.07 5.41 25.21
C HIS A 97 11.34 6.05 24.02
N GLU A 98 10.39 6.94 24.28
CA GLU A 98 9.66 7.69 23.24
C GLU A 98 10.61 8.53 22.37
N THR A 99 11.53 9.30 22.99
CA THR A 99 12.47 10.14 22.22
C THR A 99 13.47 9.31 21.43
N LEU A 100 13.94 8.19 21.98
CA LEU A 100 14.86 7.28 21.28
C LEU A 100 14.16 6.58 20.12
N SER A 101 12.91 6.13 20.30
CA SER A 101 12.11 5.55 19.22
C SER A 101 11.89 6.57 18.11
N ALA A 102 11.52 7.80 18.46
CA ALA A 102 11.28 8.87 17.49
C ALA A 102 12.55 9.25 16.70
N LEU A 103 13.74 9.17 17.31
CA LEU A 103 15.03 9.35 16.63
C LEU A 103 15.34 8.17 15.71
N ALA A 104 15.15 6.94 16.18
CA ALA A 104 15.36 5.74 15.38
C ALA A 104 14.48 5.76 14.11
N ASP A 105 13.24 6.21 14.23
CA ASP A 105 12.34 6.38 13.09
C ASP A 105 12.85 7.43 12.10
N ALA A 106 13.35 8.57 12.59
CA ALA A 106 13.91 9.61 11.72
C ALA A 106 15.16 9.13 10.98
N ILE A 107 16.05 8.40 11.66
CA ILE A 107 17.24 7.78 11.05
C ILE A 107 16.82 6.79 9.95
N ARG A 108 15.88 5.87 10.25
CA ARG A 108 15.36 4.89 9.29
C ARG A 108 14.82 5.56 8.02
N VAL A 109 14.06 6.64 8.17
CA VAL A 109 13.50 7.37 7.03
C VAL A 109 14.59 8.06 6.21
N VAL A 110 15.55 8.72 6.87
CA VAL A 110 16.69 9.38 6.21
C VAL A 110 17.52 8.37 5.41
N ASP A 111 17.84 7.23 6.02
CA ASP A 111 18.63 6.18 5.36
C ASP A 111 17.87 5.62 4.15
N HIS A 112 16.57 5.40 4.27
CA HIS A 112 15.76 4.92 3.15
C HIS A 112 15.65 5.94 2.01
N LEU A 113 15.52 7.24 2.32
CA LEU A 113 15.52 8.30 1.31
C LEU A 113 16.87 8.40 0.58
N LYS A 114 17.98 8.21 1.29
CA LYS A 114 19.33 8.13 0.69
C LYS A 114 19.46 6.93 -0.23
N ASP A 115 19.02 5.76 0.22
CA ASP A 115 19.01 4.53 -0.59
C ASP A 115 18.18 4.69 -1.87
N LEU A 116 17.03 5.37 -1.77
CA LEU A 116 16.17 5.64 -2.94
C LEU A 116 16.81 6.58 -3.94
N ARG A 117 17.51 7.62 -3.47
CA ARG A 117 18.28 8.49 -4.36
C ARG A 117 19.37 7.73 -5.10
N TYR A 118 20.14 6.91 -4.39
CA TYR A 118 21.17 6.07 -5.01
C TYR A 118 20.58 5.14 -6.07
N LYS A 119 19.47 4.46 -5.75
CA LYS A 119 18.76 3.57 -6.67
C LYS A 119 18.17 4.30 -7.88
N ALA A 120 17.72 5.54 -7.72
CA ALA A 120 17.22 6.35 -8.82
C ALA A 120 18.36 6.80 -9.75
N GLU A 121 19.51 7.18 -9.20
CA GLU A 121 20.72 7.48 -9.97
C GLU A 121 21.20 6.26 -10.75
N GLU A 122 21.22 5.07 -10.13
CA GLU A 122 21.52 3.81 -10.81
C GLU A 122 20.53 3.52 -11.96
N ALA A 123 19.23 3.65 -11.71
CA ALA A 123 18.20 3.43 -12.72
C ALA A 123 18.32 4.42 -13.89
N LYS A 124 18.70 5.68 -13.62
CA LYS A 124 18.98 6.71 -14.62
C LYS A 124 20.15 6.32 -15.52
N LEU A 125 21.26 5.88 -14.93
CA LEU A 125 22.43 5.41 -15.66
C LEU A 125 22.10 4.20 -16.54
N ILE A 126 21.34 3.23 -16.01
CA ILE A 126 20.90 2.05 -16.78
C ILE A 126 20.01 2.47 -17.96
N SER A 127 19.12 3.44 -17.76
CA SER A 127 18.27 3.99 -18.83
C SER A 127 19.10 4.64 -19.95
N GLN A 128 20.13 5.42 -19.59
CA GLN A 128 21.04 6.06 -20.55
C GLN A 128 21.89 5.05 -21.32
N LEU A 129 22.42 4.02 -20.63
CA LEU A 129 23.19 2.95 -21.27
C LEU A 129 22.35 2.13 -22.26
N SER A 130 21.04 2.01 -22.01
CA SER A 130 20.12 1.36 -22.94
C SER A 130 19.98 2.07 -24.28
N GLU A 131 20.36 3.35 -24.40
CA GLU A 131 20.36 4.10 -25.66
C GLU A 131 21.58 3.77 -26.54
N MET A 132 22.63 3.22 -25.94
CA MET A 132 23.91 2.95 -26.60
C MET A 132 24.01 1.52 -27.16
N ASP A 133 22.89 0.81 -27.29
CA ASP A 133 22.77 -0.57 -27.76
C ASP A 133 23.56 -1.64 -26.95
N VAL A 134 24.09 -1.28 -25.77
CA VAL A 134 24.73 -2.21 -24.83
C VAL A 134 23.68 -2.78 -23.88
N ILE A 135 22.71 -3.53 -24.41
CA ILE A 135 21.56 -3.97 -23.61
C ILE A 135 21.84 -5.30 -22.92
N ASN A 136 21.86 -5.28 -21.58
CA ASN A 136 21.48 -6.45 -20.79
C ASN A 136 20.02 -6.28 -20.36
N VAL A 137 19.11 -7.05 -20.97
CA VAL A 137 17.65 -7.00 -20.72
C VAL A 137 17.32 -7.22 -19.24
N GLU A 138 18.14 -7.96 -18.51
CA GLU A 138 17.94 -8.22 -17.08
C GLU A 138 18.21 -6.96 -16.24
N LEU A 139 19.27 -6.21 -16.56
CA LEU A 139 19.58 -4.94 -15.88
C LEU A 139 18.46 -3.92 -16.08
N PHE A 140 17.91 -3.82 -17.29
CA PHE A 140 16.80 -2.92 -17.55
C PHE A 140 15.52 -3.30 -16.79
N LYS A 141 15.21 -4.61 -16.69
CA LYS A 141 14.08 -5.09 -15.88
C LYS A 141 14.27 -4.77 -14.39
N GLN A 142 15.51 -4.88 -13.90
CA GLN A 142 15.84 -4.50 -12.52
C GLN A 142 15.64 -3.00 -12.31
N ALA A 143 16.16 -2.14 -13.19
CA ALA A 143 15.96 -0.70 -13.12
C ALA A 143 14.48 -0.31 -13.13
N TYR A 144 13.70 -0.94 -14.01
CA TYR A 144 12.25 -0.74 -14.06
C TYR A 144 11.57 -1.14 -12.74
N LYS A 145 11.87 -2.32 -12.20
CA LYS A 145 11.31 -2.75 -10.91
C LYS A 145 11.66 -1.77 -9.79
N THR A 146 12.92 -1.38 -9.70
CA THR A 146 13.40 -0.39 -8.73
C THR A 146 12.67 0.95 -8.87
N SER A 147 12.38 1.40 -10.09
CA SER A 147 11.64 2.65 -10.35
C SER A 147 10.19 2.60 -9.86
N VAL A 148 9.54 1.43 -9.99
CA VAL A 148 8.18 1.20 -9.50
C VAL A 148 8.19 1.17 -7.97
N ASP A 149 9.08 0.39 -7.38
CA ASP A 149 9.23 0.28 -5.93
C ASP A 149 9.54 1.65 -5.28
N ALA A 150 10.38 2.47 -5.93
CA ALA A 150 10.70 3.82 -5.48
C ALA A 150 9.49 4.77 -5.53
N SER A 151 8.68 4.67 -6.59
CA SER A 151 7.46 5.47 -6.73
C SER A 151 6.45 5.10 -5.64
N GLU A 152 6.20 3.80 -5.43
CA GLU A 152 5.28 3.31 -4.39
C GLU A 152 5.73 3.68 -2.98
N PHE A 153 7.05 3.73 -2.73
CA PHE A 153 7.55 4.23 -1.45
C PHE A 153 7.26 5.72 -1.28
N LEU A 154 7.54 6.55 -2.29
CA LEU A 154 7.30 7.99 -2.22
C LEU A 154 5.83 8.31 -1.98
N ASP A 155 4.93 7.62 -2.67
CA ASP A 155 3.48 7.78 -2.50
C ASP A 155 3.07 7.46 -1.05
N ARG A 156 3.57 6.35 -0.48
CA ARG A 156 3.34 6.00 0.93
C ARG A 156 3.94 7.01 1.90
N TYR A 157 5.16 7.46 1.65
CA TYR A 157 5.82 8.46 2.48
C TYR A 157 5.04 9.78 2.51
N GLN A 158 4.60 10.27 1.34
CA GLN A 158 3.78 11.47 1.24
C GLN A 158 2.45 11.28 2.00
N MET A 159 1.80 10.14 1.82
CA MET A 159 0.58 9.81 2.57
C MET A 159 0.82 9.87 4.08
N TYR A 160 1.90 9.26 4.59
CA TYR A 160 2.23 9.28 6.01
C TYR A 160 2.51 10.69 6.55
N LYS A 161 2.98 11.61 5.71
CA LYS A 161 3.17 13.02 6.10
C LYS A 161 1.86 13.82 6.16
N LEU A 162 0.82 13.38 5.47
CA LEU A 162 -0.52 13.97 5.56
C LEU A 162 -1.24 13.54 6.85
N LEU A 163 -0.89 12.37 7.39
CA LEU A 163 -1.43 11.84 8.63
C LEU A 163 -0.89 12.61 9.85
N LYS A 164 -1.79 13.26 10.58
CA LYS A 164 -1.48 14.11 11.76
C LYS A 164 -2.35 13.79 12.98
N GLY A 165 -3.21 12.79 12.87
CA GLY A 165 -4.06 12.32 13.95
C GLY A 165 -3.25 11.66 15.08
N PRO A 166 -3.77 11.69 16.31
CA PRO A 166 -3.05 11.18 17.49
C PRO A 166 -2.80 9.67 17.44
N TYR A 167 -3.66 8.92 16.77
CA TYR A 167 -3.56 7.46 16.63
C TYR A 167 -3.16 7.03 15.24
N ASP A 168 -2.77 7.96 14.35
CA ASP A 168 -2.55 7.63 12.95
C ASP A 168 -1.41 6.64 12.76
N LYS A 169 -0.40 6.67 13.65
CA LYS A 169 0.76 5.77 13.64
C LYS A 169 0.44 4.34 14.09
N GLU A 170 -0.66 4.15 14.80
CA GLU A 170 -1.02 2.87 15.41
C GLU A 170 -1.52 1.86 14.37
N GLY A 171 -1.55 0.58 14.78
CA GLY A 171 -2.23 -0.48 14.05
C GLY A 171 -3.73 -0.21 13.94
N ALA A 172 -4.42 -0.99 13.09
CA ALA A 172 -5.86 -0.83 12.88
C ALA A 172 -6.61 -2.13 13.14
N CYS A 173 -7.69 -2.05 13.92
CA CYS A 173 -8.70 -3.09 14.06
C CYS A 173 -9.93 -2.70 13.24
N ILE A 174 -10.23 -3.48 12.20
CA ILE A 174 -11.39 -3.30 11.33
C ILE A 174 -12.50 -4.23 11.82
N ILE A 175 -13.66 -3.66 12.15
CA ILE A 175 -14.85 -4.40 12.55
C ILE A 175 -15.92 -4.19 11.48
N VAL A 176 -16.34 -5.27 10.84
CA VAL A 176 -17.41 -5.29 9.85
C VAL A 176 -18.64 -5.91 10.48
N THR A 177 -19.77 -5.21 10.45
CA THR A 177 -21.06 -5.72 10.98
C THR A 177 -22.15 -5.61 9.92
N ALA A 178 -22.99 -6.63 9.80
CA ALA A 178 -24.20 -6.59 8.99
C ALA A 178 -25.16 -5.52 9.54
N GLY A 179 -25.58 -4.58 8.70
CA GLY A 179 -26.41 -3.44 9.14
C GLY A 179 -27.88 -3.77 9.34
N SER A 180 -28.33 -4.96 8.91
CA SER A 180 -29.70 -5.44 9.09
C SER A 180 -29.71 -6.97 9.11
N GLU A 181 -30.70 -7.54 9.78
CA GLU A 181 -30.99 -8.96 9.67
C GLU A 181 -31.44 -9.29 8.23
N GLY A 182 -30.83 -10.31 7.62
CA GLY A 182 -31.13 -10.72 6.25
C GLY A 182 -29.90 -11.27 5.52
N VAL A 183 -30.12 -12.35 4.76
CA VAL A 183 -29.07 -13.10 4.05
C VAL A 183 -28.23 -12.22 3.12
N ALA A 184 -28.85 -11.22 2.48
CA ALA A 184 -28.14 -10.29 1.60
C ALA A 184 -27.19 -9.35 2.35
N SER A 185 -27.57 -8.86 3.54
CA SER A 185 -26.71 -8.02 4.39
C SER A 185 -25.55 -8.83 4.96
N GLU A 186 -25.78 -10.08 5.36
CA GLU A 186 -24.74 -11.00 5.85
C GLU A 186 -23.72 -11.36 4.76
N LEU A 187 -24.19 -11.70 3.55
CA LEU A 187 -23.33 -11.94 2.37
C LEU A 187 -22.49 -10.71 2.01
N TRP A 188 -23.05 -9.52 2.16
CA TRP A 188 -22.33 -8.28 1.90
C TRP A 188 -21.24 -8.03 2.96
N ALA A 189 -21.57 -8.23 4.24
CA ALA A 189 -20.59 -8.13 5.33
C ALA A 189 -19.43 -9.12 5.12
N GLU A 190 -19.72 -10.35 4.71
CA GLU A 190 -18.71 -11.36 4.38
C GLU A 190 -17.80 -10.93 3.22
N LYS A 191 -18.36 -10.35 2.15
CA LYS A 191 -17.58 -9.83 1.01
C LYS A 191 -16.65 -8.69 1.42
N ILE A 192 -17.15 -7.73 2.20
CA ILE A 192 -16.35 -6.60 2.70
C ILE A 192 -15.22 -7.10 3.60
N PHE A 193 -15.50 -8.05 4.48
CA PHE A 193 -14.46 -8.68 5.31
C PHE A 193 -13.37 -9.34 4.45
N CYS A 194 -13.75 -10.14 3.44
CA CYS A 194 -12.81 -10.79 2.53
C CYS A 194 -11.98 -9.78 1.71
N MET A 195 -12.56 -8.64 1.35
CA MET A 195 -11.87 -7.54 0.67
C MET A 195 -10.75 -6.98 1.55
N TYR A 196 -11.05 -6.55 2.78
CA TYR A 196 -10.03 -5.98 3.67
C TYR A 196 -8.98 -7.03 4.09
N SER A 197 -9.39 -8.28 4.32
CA SER A 197 -8.45 -9.37 4.60
C SER A 197 -7.47 -9.59 3.44
N SER A 198 -7.96 -9.57 2.19
CA SER A 198 -7.12 -9.71 1.01
C SER A 198 -6.23 -8.50 0.76
N TRP A 199 -6.74 -7.30 1.03
CA TRP A 199 -5.97 -6.05 0.96
C TRP A 199 -4.83 -6.04 1.99
N ALA A 200 -5.10 -6.42 3.24
CA ALA A 200 -4.09 -6.49 4.30
C ALA A 200 -2.92 -7.42 3.93
N ARG A 201 -3.23 -8.59 3.36
CA ARG A 201 -2.18 -9.52 2.86
C ARG A 201 -1.36 -8.91 1.72
N LYS A 202 -1.98 -8.16 0.81
CA LYS A 202 -1.27 -7.48 -0.30
C LYS A 202 -0.34 -6.38 0.19
N GLN A 203 -0.69 -5.70 1.29
CA GLN A 203 0.18 -4.70 1.92
C GLN A 203 1.37 -5.33 2.66
N GLY A 204 1.47 -6.66 2.71
CA GLY A 204 2.53 -7.36 3.44
C GLY A 204 2.37 -7.26 4.96
N CYS A 205 1.20 -6.85 5.45
CA CYS A 205 0.89 -6.86 6.86
C CYS A 205 0.82 -8.30 7.37
N LYS A 206 1.24 -8.52 8.61
CA LYS A 206 1.07 -9.81 9.28
C LYS A 206 -0.42 -10.17 9.35
N ASP A 207 -0.74 -11.44 9.12
CA ASP A 207 -2.08 -11.98 9.37
C ASP A 207 -2.41 -11.75 10.85
N GLY A 208 -3.22 -10.73 11.16
CA GLY A 208 -3.61 -10.43 12.53
C GLY A 208 -4.83 -11.23 12.98
N LEU A 209 -5.24 -10.99 14.23
CA LEU A 209 -6.33 -11.73 14.86
C LEU A 209 -7.63 -11.54 14.07
N VAL A 210 -8.22 -12.67 13.65
CA VAL A 210 -9.51 -12.70 12.97
C VAL A 210 -10.54 -13.32 13.91
N GLU A 211 -11.51 -12.51 14.33
CA GLU A 211 -12.69 -12.99 15.06
C GLU A 211 -13.90 -12.94 14.13
N LYS A 212 -14.71 -14.01 14.11
CA LYS A 212 -15.94 -14.08 13.32
C LYS A 212 -17.07 -14.62 14.17
N ILE A 213 -18.18 -13.90 14.17
CA ILE A 213 -19.43 -14.28 14.81
C ILE A 213 -20.42 -14.64 13.70
N ALA A 214 -20.90 -15.88 13.74
CA ALA A 214 -21.90 -16.37 12.80
C ALA A 214 -23.32 -15.97 13.26
N SER A 215 -24.21 -15.69 12.30
CA SER A 215 -25.63 -15.48 12.55
C SER A 215 -26.38 -16.83 12.61
N THR A 216 -27.68 -16.77 12.90
CA THR A 216 -28.60 -17.92 12.85
C THR A 216 -28.62 -18.62 11.49
N SER A 217 -28.31 -17.91 10.39
CA SER A 217 -28.22 -18.49 9.05
C SER A 217 -26.90 -19.23 8.78
N GLY A 218 -25.95 -19.16 9.72
CA GLY A 218 -24.58 -19.69 9.59
C GLY A 218 -23.61 -18.77 8.85
N ARG A 219 -24.02 -17.53 8.50
CA ARG A 219 -23.19 -16.55 7.78
C ARG A 219 -22.56 -15.53 8.71
N VAL A 220 -21.63 -14.71 8.21
CA VAL A 220 -20.95 -13.68 9.00
C VAL A 220 -21.94 -12.58 9.41
N TRP A 221 -22.18 -12.45 10.72
CA TRP A 221 -22.90 -11.32 11.30
C TRP A 221 -21.94 -10.16 11.62
N THR A 222 -20.89 -10.49 12.35
CA THR A 222 -19.82 -9.57 12.73
C THR A 222 -18.49 -10.26 12.50
N ALA A 223 -17.53 -9.55 11.91
CA ALA A 223 -16.15 -10.01 11.80
C ALA A 223 -15.19 -8.88 12.15
N ALA A 224 -14.17 -9.19 12.94
CA ALA A 224 -13.09 -8.30 13.29
C ALA A 224 -11.78 -8.82 12.71
N ILE A 225 -10.94 -7.91 12.20
CA ILE A 225 -9.56 -8.18 11.80
C ILE A 225 -8.66 -7.11 12.39
N GLU A 226 -7.67 -7.56 13.14
CA GLU A 226 -6.59 -6.71 13.62
C GLU A 226 -5.45 -6.69 12.61
N ILE A 227 -4.89 -5.51 12.33
CA ILE A 227 -3.78 -5.32 11.41
C ILE A 227 -2.70 -4.50 12.13
N GLU A 228 -1.63 -5.19 12.50
CA GLU A 228 -0.45 -4.59 13.12
C GLU A 228 0.52 -4.09 12.04
N SER A 229 0.46 -2.79 11.73
CA SER A 229 1.49 -2.11 10.95
C SER A 229 1.49 -0.62 11.28
N GLU A 230 2.64 0.02 11.07
CA GLU A 230 2.77 1.47 11.22
C GLU A 230 1.83 2.18 10.23
N TYR A 231 1.21 3.27 10.68
CA TYR A 231 0.32 4.12 9.89
C TYR A 231 -0.98 3.49 9.38
N MET A 232 -1.38 2.32 9.90
CA MET A 232 -2.56 1.59 9.41
C MET A 232 -3.86 2.27 9.77
N PHE A 233 -3.98 2.77 11.01
CA PHE A 233 -5.19 3.45 11.45
C PHE A 233 -5.45 4.71 10.62
N GLY A 234 -4.43 5.55 10.44
CA GLY A 234 -4.56 6.76 9.62
C GLY A 234 -4.98 6.45 8.19
N THR A 235 -4.40 5.40 7.58
CA THR A 235 -4.74 4.95 6.21
C THR A 235 -6.20 4.48 6.10
N LEU A 236 -6.70 3.73 7.09
CA LEU A 236 -8.04 3.16 7.08
C LEU A 236 -9.11 4.08 7.70
N SER A 237 -8.72 5.21 8.27
CA SER A 237 -9.64 6.14 8.95
C SER A 237 -10.74 6.65 8.00
N GLY A 238 -10.43 6.82 6.72
CA GLY A 238 -11.38 7.23 5.68
C GLY A 238 -12.39 6.14 5.26
N GLU A 239 -12.12 4.87 5.58
CA GLU A 239 -12.98 3.73 5.25
C GLU A 239 -14.11 3.50 6.27
N LYS A 240 -14.08 4.25 7.38
CA LYS A 240 -15.08 4.18 8.44
C LYS A 240 -16.42 4.70 7.93
N GLY A 241 -17.43 3.86 7.97
CA GLY A 241 -18.78 4.25 7.57
C GLY A 241 -19.66 3.09 7.18
N THR A 242 -20.81 3.42 6.58
CA THR A 242 -21.76 2.44 6.07
C THR A 242 -21.51 2.20 4.59
N HIS A 243 -21.14 0.96 4.25
CA HIS A 243 -20.93 0.51 2.89
C HIS A 243 -22.23 -0.07 2.33
N ARG A 244 -22.74 0.50 1.24
CA ARG A 244 -23.97 0.06 0.58
C ARG A 244 -23.64 -0.65 -0.73
N MET A 245 -24.09 -1.89 -0.86
CA MET A 245 -24.13 -2.59 -2.14
C MET A 245 -25.47 -2.33 -2.81
N ILE A 246 -25.45 -1.80 -4.03
CA ILE A 246 -26.60 -1.73 -4.91
C ILE A 246 -26.31 -2.72 -6.04
N TYR A 247 -27.05 -3.81 -6.08
CA TYR A 247 -27.05 -4.74 -7.20
C TYR A 247 -28.43 -4.70 -7.86
N PRO A 248 -28.52 -4.86 -9.19
CA PRO A 248 -29.81 -5.08 -9.82
C PRO A 248 -30.36 -6.42 -9.30
N SER A 249 -31.41 -6.35 -8.48
CA SER A 249 -32.20 -7.54 -8.16
C SER A 249 -33.12 -7.81 -9.35
N VAL A 250 -33.00 -9.00 -9.93
CA VAL A 250 -34.00 -9.48 -10.89
C VAL A 250 -35.24 -9.85 -10.08
N ASN A 251 -36.30 -9.07 -10.24
CA ASN A 251 -37.63 -9.48 -9.81
C ASN A 251 -38.03 -10.69 -10.66
N SER A 252 -38.91 -11.57 -10.16
CA SER A 252 -39.44 -12.74 -10.88
C SER A 252 -40.14 -12.43 -12.23
N SER A 253 -40.21 -11.15 -12.62
CA SER A 253 -40.72 -10.61 -13.88
C SER A 253 -39.67 -9.98 -14.81
N GLY A 254 -38.37 -9.99 -14.47
CA GLY A 254 -37.28 -9.64 -15.40
C GLY A 254 -37.01 -8.13 -15.64
N THR A 255 -37.54 -7.22 -14.82
CA THR A 255 -37.23 -5.78 -14.92
C THR A 255 -36.25 -5.31 -13.84
N TYR A 256 -35.35 -4.39 -14.20
CA TYR A 256 -34.36 -3.77 -13.33
C TYR A 256 -34.96 -2.58 -12.58
N GLU A 257 -35.16 -2.69 -11.27
CA GLU A 257 -35.48 -1.54 -10.42
C GLU A 257 -34.25 -1.14 -9.59
N LEU A 258 -33.95 0.17 -9.58
CA LEU A 258 -33.02 0.75 -8.62
C LEU A 258 -33.72 0.77 -7.25
N ALA A 259 -33.33 -0.13 -6.35
CA ALA A 259 -33.90 -0.22 -5.02
C ALA A 259 -33.58 1.05 -4.19
N GLY A 260 -34.54 1.98 -4.17
CA GLY A 260 -34.96 2.76 -3.02
C GLY A 260 -34.04 3.89 -2.52
N ASN A 261 -34.47 5.12 -2.79
CA ASN A 261 -34.38 6.22 -1.83
C ASN A 261 -35.19 5.86 -0.58
N VAL A 262 -34.58 6.00 0.61
CA VAL A 262 -35.29 6.21 1.87
C VAL A 262 -34.48 7.26 2.64
N SER A 263 -35.22 8.23 3.15
CA SER A 263 -34.90 9.47 3.89
C SER A 263 -33.62 9.51 4.70
#